data_AF-A0A8C1P9Y5-F1
#
_entry.id   AF-A0A8C1P9Y5-F1
#
_cell.length_a   1.000
_cell.length_b   1.000
_cell.length_c   1.000
_cell.angle_alpha   90.00
_cell.angle_beta   90.00
_cell.angle_gamma   90.00
#
_symmetry.space_group_name_H-M   'P 1'
#
loop_
_entity.id
_entity.type
_entity.pdbx_description
1 polymer ?
#
loop_
_entity_poly.entity_id
_entity_poly.type
_entity_poly.pdbx_seq_one_letter_code
_entity_poly.pdbx_strand_id
1 'polypeptide(L)'
;MTDVVPTTALSEIKLRLLCHDDIERIKVLCGEWFPIEYPDSWYHDITSNKKFFSLAATFRGGIVGMIVAEIKSRTKVTDYIHHIGSALASLSPCSIPQRIYRQAQNLLRSFLPWSGISSKSGIEYSRTM
;
A
#
# COMPACT_ATOMS: atom_id res chain seq x y z
N MET A 1 -0.13 -39.28 -30.40
CA MET A 1 0.06 -39.59 -28.98
C MET A 1 -1.08 -38.89 -28.25
N THR A 2 -2.09 -39.64 -27.81
CA THR A 2 -3.34 -39.07 -27.28
C THR A 2 -3.13 -38.64 -25.84
N ASP A 3 -3.16 -37.33 -25.62
CA ASP A 3 -3.02 -36.67 -24.32
C ASP A 3 -4.33 -36.83 -23.52
N VAL A 4 -4.63 -38.06 -23.11
CA VAL A 4 -5.77 -38.33 -22.22
C VAL A 4 -5.26 -38.12 -20.80
N VAL A 5 -5.38 -36.90 -20.29
CA VAL A 5 -5.19 -36.61 -18.86
C VAL A 5 -6.13 -37.54 -18.09
N PRO A 6 -5.63 -38.47 -17.27
CA PRO A 6 -6.49 -39.38 -16.53
C PRO A 6 -7.43 -38.56 -15.65
N THR A 7 -8.73 -38.84 -15.70
CA THR A 7 -9.75 -38.11 -14.92
C THR A 7 -9.52 -38.19 -13.40
N THR A 8 -8.68 -39.14 -12.95
CA THR A 8 -8.25 -39.32 -11.56
C THR A 8 -7.04 -38.47 -11.17
N ALA A 9 -6.40 -37.76 -12.11
CA ALA A 9 -5.16 -37.04 -11.87
C ALA A 9 -5.30 -35.97 -10.77
N LEU A 10 -6.45 -35.28 -10.71
CA LEU A 10 -6.72 -34.29 -9.67
C LEU A 10 -6.90 -34.91 -8.27
N SER A 11 -7.39 -36.15 -8.19
CA SER A 11 -7.58 -36.88 -6.93
C SER A 11 -6.25 -37.30 -6.29
N GLU A 12 -5.21 -37.47 -7.12
CA GLU A 12 -3.85 -37.81 -6.68
C GLU A 12 -3.02 -36.58 -6.30
N ILE A 13 -3.49 -35.36 -6.59
CA ILE A 13 -2.79 -34.13 -6.22
C ILE A 13 -2.87 -33.91 -4.72
N LYS A 14 -1.71 -33.68 -4.11
CA LYS A 14 -1.58 -33.31 -2.70
C LYS A 14 -0.97 -31.94 -2.57
N LEU A 15 -1.46 -31.17 -1.60
CA LEU A 15 -0.92 -29.87 -1.25
C LEU A 15 -0.02 -30.00 -0.02
N ARG A 16 1.16 -29.38 -0.07
CA ARG A 16 2.05 -29.25 1.09
C ARG A 16 2.82 -27.95 1.03
N LEU A 17 3.28 -27.47 2.19
CA LEU A 17 4.21 -26.36 2.24
C LEU A 17 5.56 -26.76 1.62
N LEU A 18 6.24 -25.79 1.04
CA LEU A 18 7.62 -25.95 0.60
C LEU A 18 8.54 -26.11 1.82
N CYS A 19 9.61 -26.88 1.64
CA CYS A 19 10.68 -27.01 2.62
C CYS A 19 12.05 -26.79 1.96
N HIS A 20 13.10 -26.72 2.79
CA HIS A 20 14.47 -26.49 2.33
C HIS A 20 14.95 -27.50 1.27
N ASP A 21 14.51 -28.77 1.38
CA ASP A 21 14.91 -29.83 0.45
C ASP A 21 14.34 -29.62 -0.97
N ASP A 22 13.36 -28.74 -1.14
CA ASP A 22 12.73 -28.47 -2.44
C ASP A 22 13.53 -27.47 -3.30
N ILE A 23 14.56 -26.79 -2.77
CA ILE A 23 15.27 -25.68 -3.42
C ILE A 23 15.72 -26.05 -4.84
N GLU A 24 16.44 -27.16 -5.00
CA GLU A 24 16.98 -27.54 -6.30
C GLU A 24 15.88 -27.83 -7.32
N ARG A 25 14.77 -28.44 -6.89
CA ARG A 25 13.63 -28.72 -7.78
C ARG A 25 12.93 -27.43 -8.20
N ILE A 26 12.76 -26.48 -7.28
CA ILE A 26 12.13 -25.19 -7.52
C ILE A 26 12.97 -24.35 -8.49
N LYS A 27 14.31 -24.35 -8.37
CA LYS A 27 15.19 -23.63 -9.30
C LYS A 27 14.97 -24.07 -10.75
N VAL A 28 14.93 -25.39 -10.97
CA VAL A 28 14.65 -25.96 -12.30
C VAL A 28 13.28 -25.52 -12.80
N LEU A 29 12.23 -25.70 -11.99
CA LEU A 29 10.86 -25.34 -12.36
C LEU A 29 10.70 -23.85 -12.66
N CYS A 30 11.27 -22.97 -11.84
CA CYS A 30 11.23 -21.53 -12.08
C CYS A 30 11.96 -21.15 -13.38
N GLY A 31 13.09 -21.78 -13.68
CA GLY A 31 13.80 -21.58 -14.95
C GLY A 31 13.01 -22.04 -16.18
N GLU A 32 12.12 -23.03 -16.03
CA GLU A 32 11.19 -23.47 -17.07
C GLU A 32 9.95 -22.58 -17.19
N TRP A 33 9.42 -22.08 -16.06
CA TRP A 33 8.14 -21.37 -16.00
C TRP A 33 8.24 -19.87 -16.28
N PHE A 34 9.38 -19.25 -15.94
CA PHE A 34 9.53 -17.80 -16.00
C PHE A 34 10.81 -17.40 -16.72
N PRO A 35 10.78 -16.42 -17.62
CA PRO A 35 11.96 -15.90 -18.29
C PRO A 35 12.75 -14.90 -17.41
N ILE A 36 12.91 -15.21 -16.11
CA ILE A 36 13.60 -14.36 -15.13
C ILE A 36 14.45 -15.27 -14.22
N GLU A 37 15.69 -14.87 -13.99
CA GLU A 37 16.57 -15.53 -13.03
C GLU A 37 16.38 -14.92 -11.63
N TYR A 38 16.06 -15.77 -10.66
CA TYR A 38 15.98 -15.37 -9.25
C TYR A 38 17.31 -15.69 -8.55
N PRO A 39 17.75 -14.86 -7.58
CA PRO A 39 18.96 -15.15 -6.81
C PRO A 39 18.75 -16.33 -5.86
N ASP A 40 19.83 -17.04 -5.51
CA ASP A 40 19.79 -18.17 -4.56
C ASP A 40 19.15 -17.82 -3.22
N SER A 41 19.37 -16.59 -2.74
CA SER A 41 18.77 -16.09 -1.50
C SER A 41 17.25 -16.05 -1.57
N TRP A 42 16.66 -15.76 -2.73
CA TRP A 42 15.21 -15.75 -2.90
C TRP A 42 14.61 -17.15 -2.75
N TYR A 43 15.23 -18.16 -3.38
CA TYR A 43 14.82 -19.56 -3.23
C TYR A 43 14.88 -20.02 -1.79
N HIS A 44 15.99 -19.72 -1.10
CA HIS A 44 16.13 -20.02 0.32
C HIS A 44 15.04 -19.35 1.18
N ASP A 45 14.74 -18.08 0.89
CA ASP A 45 13.71 -17.32 1.60
C ASP A 45 12.33 -17.95 1.44
N ILE A 46 11.92 -18.29 0.22
CA ILE A 46 10.57 -18.84 -0.02
C ILE A 46 10.40 -20.29 0.48
N THR A 47 11.47 -21.05 0.69
CA THR A 47 11.41 -22.44 1.21
C THR A 47 11.59 -22.56 2.72
N SER A 48 12.18 -21.55 3.36
CA SER A 48 12.61 -21.66 4.76
C SER A 48 12.07 -20.54 5.66
N ASN A 49 11.65 -19.41 5.10
CA ASN A 49 11.16 -18.28 5.86
C ASN A 49 9.64 -18.34 6.06
N LYS A 50 9.21 -18.40 7.33
CA LYS A 50 7.78 -18.48 7.71
C LYS A 50 6.96 -17.22 7.42
N LYS A 51 7.60 -16.11 6.99
CA LYS A 51 6.87 -14.92 6.52
C LYS A 51 6.10 -15.20 5.22
N PHE A 52 6.56 -16.17 4.44
CA PHE A 52 5.91 -16.56 3.20
C PHE A 52 4.92 -17.70 3.42
N PHE A 53 3.78 -17.60 2.75
CA PHE A 53 2.90 -18.72 2.46
C PHE A 53 3.33 -19.33 1.12
N SER A 54 4.13 -20.40 1.21
CA SER A 54 4.71 -21.09 0.06
C SER A 54 4.14 -22.50 -0.04
N LEU A 55 3.22 -22.70 -0.98
CA LEU A 55 2.44 -23.93 -1.12
C LEU A 55 2.72 -24.59 -2.47
N ALA A 56 3.03 -25.88 -2.45
CA ALA A 56 3.21 -26.71 -3.64
C ALA A 56 2.04 -27.65 -3.86
N ALA A 57 1.69 -27.83 -5.13
CA ALA A 57 0.91 -28.95 -5.62
C ALA A 57 1.86 -30.07 -6.06
N THR A 58 1.63 -31.26 -5.52
CA THR A 58 2.44 -32.45 -5.80
C THR A 58 1.58 -33.53 -6.44
N PHE A 59 2.08 -34.15 -7.50
CA PHE A 59 1.49 -35.30 -8.17
C PHE A 59 2.53 -36.43 -8.18
N ARG A 60 2.18 -37.58 -7.60
CA ARG A 60 3.09 -38.74 -7.45
C ARG A 60 4.46 -38.39 -6.85
N GLY A 61 4.46 -37.45 -5.89
CA GLY A 61 5.66 -36.98 -5.19
C GLY A 61 6.43 -35.87 -5.89
N GLY A 62 6.15 -35.59 -7.17
CA GLY A 62 6.77 -34.48 -7.90
C GLY A 62 5.98 -33.18 -7.76
N ILE A 63 6.67 -32.05 -7.59
CA ILE A 63 6.04 -30.72 -7.63
C ILE A 63 5.65 -30.42 -9.08
N VAL A 64 4.37 -30.09 -9.27
CA VAL A 64 3.78 -29.75 -10.58
C VAL A 64 3.27 -28.31 -10.64
N GLY A 65 3.22 -27.61 -9.51
CA GLY A 65 2.80 -26.21 -9.40
C GLY A 65 3.10 -25.66 -8.02
N MET A 66 3.24 -24.33 -7.90
CA MET A 66 3.39 -23.68 -6.60
C MET A 66 2.79 -22.27 -6.60
N ILE A 67 2.40 -21.80 -5.41
CA ILE A 67 2.07 -20.39 -5.13
C ILE A 67 2.91 -19.91 -3.95
N VAL A 68 3.49 -18.72 -4.09
CA VAL A 68 4.30 -18.07 -3.05
C VAL A 68 3.73 -16.68 -2.82
N ALA A 69 3.37 -16.38 -1.57
CA ALA A 69 2.80 -15.08 -1.18
C ALA A 69 3.36 -14.61 0.17
N GLU A 70 3.40 -13.29 0.38
CA GLU A 70 3.74 -12.67 1.66
C GLU A 70 2.56 -11.79 2.11
N ILE A 71 2.03 -12.03 3.31
CA ILE A 71 0.97 -11.18 3.86
C ILE A 71 1.64 -10.01 4.60
N LYS A 72 1.49 -8.81 4.06
CA LYS A 72 2.02 -7.57 4.67
C LYS A 72 0.89 -6.71 5.22
N SER A 73 1.13 -6.10 6.38
CA SER A 73 0.25 -5.05 6.89
C SER A 73 0.33 -3.82 5.98
N ARG A 74 -0.82 -3.25 5.62
CA ARG A 74 -0.87 -2.00 4.86
C ARG A 74 -0.66 -0.84 5.82
N THR A 75 0.45 -0.12 5.69
CA THR A 75 0.68 1.15 6.40
C THR A 75 -0.19 2.25 5.76
N LYS A 76 -1.39 2.48 6.32
CA LYS A 76 -2.44 3.31 5.69
C LYS A 76 -2.23 4.84 5.79
N VAL A 77 -1.30 5.32 6.61
CA VAL A 77 -1.25 6.76 6.97
C VAL A 77 -0.45 7.58 5.94
N THR A 78 0.69 7.08 5.46
CA THR A 78 1.57 7.83 4.55
C THR A 78 0.99 7.95 3.13
N ASP A 79 0.37 6.89 2.61
CA ASP A 79 -0.24 6.89 1.27
C ASP A 79 -1.38 7.92 1.17
N TYR A 80 -2.15 8.10 2.24
CA TYR A 80 -3.23 9.08 2.31
C TYR A 80 -2.70 10.51 2.38
N ILE A 81 -1.59 10.75 3.08
CA ILE A 81 -0.99 12.09 3.18
C ILE A 81 -0.50 12.58 1.82
N HIS A 82 0.08 11.72 0.98
CA HIS A 82 0.47 12.10 -0.38
C HIS A 82 -0.72 12.45 -1.28
N HIS A 83 -1.81 11.68 -1.18
CA HIS A 83 -3.05 11.97 -1.89
C HIS A 83 -3.70 13.28 -1.40
N ILE A 84 -3.76 13.51 -0.09
CA ILE A 84 -4.25 14.75 0.48
C ILE A 84 -3.32 15.91 0.09
N GLY A 85 -2.00 15.72 0.05
CA GLY A 85 -1.05 16.75 -0.35
C GLY A 85 -1.30 17.29 -1.75
N SER A 86 -1.54 16.42 -2.73
CA SER A 86 -1.92 16.84 -4.09
C SER A 86 -3.32 17.49 -4.15
N ALA A 87 -4.28 16.98 -3.39
CA ALA A 87 -5.61 17.58 -3.28
C ALA A 87 -5.57 18.98 -2.61
N LEU A 88 -4.77 19.14 -1.56
CA LEU A 88 -4.56 20.40 -0.85
C LEU A 88 -3.71 21.39 -1.65
N ALA A 89 -2.77 20.92 -2.48
CA ALA A 89 -1.97 21.77 -3.37
C ALA A 89 -2.82 22.43 -4.46
N SER A 90 -3.97 21.84 -4.83
CA SER A 90 -4.94 22.46 -5.73
C SER A 90 -5.75 23.59 -5.08
N LEU A 91 -5.70 23.72 -3.76
CA LEU A 91 -6.36 24.80 -3.04
C LEU A 91 -5.44 26.01 -2.99
N SER A 92 -5.93 27.17 -3.47
CA SER A 92 -5.18 28.42 -3.39
C SER A 92 -4.85 28.75 -1.91
N PRO A 93 -3.56 29.02 -1.56
CA PRO A 93 -3.10 29.17 -0.16
C PRO A 93 -3.82 30.24 0.65
N CYS A 94 -4.42 31.23 -0.01
CA CYS A 94 -5.09 32.35 0.62
C CYS A 94 -6.53 32.04 1.09
N SER A 95 -7.18 30.98 0.57
CA SER A 95 -8.57 30.65 0.92
C SER A 95 -8.72 29.83 2.20
N ILE A 96 -7.74 28.98 2.52
CA ILE A 96 -7.84 28.05 3.66
C ILE A 96 -7.66 28.79 5.00
N PRO A 97 -6.60 29.60 5.20
CA PRO A 97 -6.44 30.35 6.45
C PRO A 97 -7.53 31.41 6.60
N GLN A 98 -7.94 32.09 5.52
CA GLN A 98 -8.95 33.15 5.59
C GLN A 98 -10.36 32.63 5.88
N ARG A 99 -10.78 31.48 5.33
CA ARG A 99 -12.10 30.90 5.64
C ARG A 99 -12.15 30.38 7.07
N ILE A 100 -11.10 29.69 7.53
CA ILE A 100 -11.00 29.21 8.91
C ILE A 100 -10.97 30.41 9.86
N TYR A 101 -10.18 31.44 9.56
CA TYR A 101 -10.11 32.67 10.36
C TYR A 101 -11.46 33.40 10.41
N ARG A 102 -12.16 33.58 9.28
CA ARG A 102 -13.48 34.25 9.26
C ARG A 102 -14.55 33.45 10.01
N GLN A 103 -14.56 32.12 9.87
CA GLN A 103 -15.50 31.27 10.61
C GLN A 103 -15.20 31.28 12.11
N ALA A 104 -13.93 31.17 12.51
CA ALA A 104 -13.51 31.31 13.90
C ALA A 104 -13.83 32.70 14.45
N GLN A 105 -13.63 33.77 13.68
CA GLN A 105 -13.96 35.15 14.05
C GLN A 105 -15.47 35.34 14.26
N ASN A 106 -16.32 34.77 13.39
CA ASN A 106 -17.77 34.87 13.53
C ASN A 106 -18.28 34.10 14.76
N LEU A 107 -17.71 32.93 15.04
CA LEU A 107 -18.03 32.15 16.24
C LEU A 107 -17.53 32.86 17.51
N LEU A 108 -16.29 33.37 17.50
CA LEU A 108 -15.76 34.18 18.61
C LEU A 108 -16.62 35.42 18.87
N ARG A 109 -17.13 36.07 17.82
CA ARG A 109 -18.05 37.21 17.93
C ARG A 109 -19.42 36.83 18.47
N SER A 110 -19.92 35.62 18.22
CA SER A 110 -21.20 35.16 18.81
C SER A 110 -21.07 34.74 20.27
N PHE A 111 -19.87 34.38 20.74
CA PHE A 111 -19.63 33.96 22.12
C PHE A 111 -19.14 35.08 23.05
N LEU A 112 -18.63 36.20 22.51
CA LEU A 112 -18.15 37.35 23.30
C LEU A 112 -19.13 38.52 23.20
N PRO A 113 -19.75 38.99 24.31
CA PRO A 113 -20.61 40.16 24.30
C PRO A 113 -19.76 41.43 24.29
N TRP A 114 -19.29 41.86 23.12
CA TRP A 114 -18.58 43.13 22.97
C TRP A 114 -19.49 44.20 22.35
N SER A 115 -20.35 44.79 23.18
CA SER A 115 -20.83 46.15 23.00
C SER A 115 -19.82 47.11 23.63
N GLY A 116 -18.94 47.71 22.83
CA GLY A 116 -18.17 48.87 23.30
C GLY A 116 -16.75 49.01 22.79
N ILE A 117 -16.54 49.16 21.48
CA ILE A 117 -15.45 50.02 20.99
C ILE A 117 -16.03 50.93 19.89
N SER A 118 -16.24 52.17 20.31
CA SER A 118 -16.68 53.32 19.55
C SER A 118 -15.79 53.57 18.32
N SER A 119 -16.43 53.90 17.21
CA SER A 119 -15.81 54.48 16.03
C SER A 119 -15.01 55.74 16.41
N LYS A 120 -13.68 55.66 16.35
CA LYS A 120 -12.82 56.85 16.27
C LYS A 120 -11.89 56.76 15.06
N SER A 121 -12.29 57.55 14.05
CA SER A 121 -11.44 58.43 13.23
C SER A 121 -10.14 57.88 12.63
N GLY A 122 -10.15 57.75 11.31
CA GLY A 122 -9.16 58.33 10.38
C GLY A 122 -7.67 58.13 10.68
N ILE A 123 -7.04 57.20 9.96
CA ILE A 123 -5.59 57.22 9.75
C ILE A 123 -5.34 57.98 8.44
N GLU A 124 -4.91 59.22 8.59
CA GLU A 124 -4.46 60.13 7.53
C GLU A 124 -3.07 59.68 7.03
N TYR A 125 -2.93 59.47 5.72
CA TYR A 125 -1.67 59.10 5.07
C TYR A 125 -0.89 60.39 4.76
N SER A 126 0.06 60.76 5.62
CA SER A 126 1.01 61.84 5.31
C SER A 126 2.00 61.38 4.25
N ARG A 127 1.86 61.94 3.05
CA ARG A 127 2.79 61.84 1.92
C ARG A 127 3.95 62.81 2.17
N THR A 128 5.16 62.32 2.38
CA THR A 128 6.38 63.13 2.28
C THR A 128 6.89 63.07 0.84
N MET A 129 7.08 64.24 0.23
CA MET A 129 7.99 64.42 -0.91
C MET A 129 9.44 64.32 -0.43
#